data_AF-A0A485C5W2-F1
#
_entry.id   AF-A0A485C5W2-F1
#
_cell.length_a   1.000
_cell.length_b   1.000
_cell.length_c   1.000
_cell.angle_alpha   90.00
_cell.angle_beta   90.00
_cell.angle_gamma   90.00
#
_symmetry.space_group_name_H-M   'P 1'
#
loop_
_entity.id
_entity.type
_entity.pdbx_description
1 polymer ?
#
loop_
_entity_poly.entity_id
_entity_poly.type
_entity_poly.pdbx_seq_one_letter_code
_entity_poly.pdbx_strand_id
1 'polypeptide(L)'
;MTAGDASSKMHPRINLSNESRMFSLKPGTTAIIIGARTAAGRANIGKSVELFALINPGERCLNPVNGVMTELAADAPRALWLVTGDVSTGEGQHGFAFVRAEYLMPLTPDALPAEERAALVG
;
A
#
# COMPACT_ATOMS: atom_id res chain seq x y z
N MET A 1 17.27 -54.19 24.48
CA MET A 1 17.12 -53.85 23.05
C MET A 1 15.93 -52.91 22.91
N THR A 2 16.23 -51.68 22.49
CA THR A 2 15.42 -50.75 21.67
C THR A 2 14.01 -50.37 22.17
N ALA A 3 13.79 -49.17 22.73
CA ALA A 3 13.84 -47.82 22.14
C ALA A 3 12.57 -47.48 21.33
N GLY A 4 11.92 -46.39 21.71
CA GLY A 4 10.76 -45.82 21.00
C GLY A 4 10.18 -44.62 21.74
N ASP A 5 11.05 -43.66 22.06
CA ASP A 5 10.73 -42.39 22.72
C ASP A 5 9.67 -41.58 21.96
N ALA A 6 8.80 -40.96 22.73
CA ALA A 6 7.88 -39.93 22.28
C ALA A 6 8.68 -38.71 21.80
N SER A 7 8.47 -38.30 20.55
CA SER A 7 8.76 -36.93 20.13
C SER A 7 7.95 -36.61 18.89
N SER A 8 6.66 -36.30 19.08
CA SER A 8 5.87 -35.61 18.08
C SER A 8 6.51 -34.23 17.88
N LYS A 9 7.33 -34.11 16.83
CA LYS A 9 7.95 -32.84 16.45
C LYS A 9 6.83 -31.88 16.05
N MET A 10 6.47 -30.99 16.98
CA MET A 10 5.74 -29.78 16.66
C MET A 10 6.59 -28.99 15.67
N HIS A 11 6.30 -29.16 14.39
CA HIS A 11 6.73 -28.21 13.38
C HIS A 11 6.05 -26.88 13.72
N PRO A 12 6.79 -25.78 13.92
CA PRO A 12 6.17 -24.48 13.99
C PRO A 12 5.47 -24.26 12.64
N ARG A 13 4.14 -24.40 12.62
CA ARG A 13 3.33 -23.82 11.56
C ARG A 13 3.52 -22.33 11.74
N ILE A 14 4.42 -21.75 10.96
CA ILE A 14 4.48 -20.30 10.83
C ILE A 14 3.10 -19.92 10.28
N ASN A 15 2.22 -19.50 11.17
CA ASN A 15 1.02 -18.77 10.79
C ASN A 15 1.55 -17.48 10.19
N LEU A 16 1.72 -17.46 8.87
CA LEU A 16 1.68 -16.23 8.09
C LEU A 16 0.23 -15.74 8.10
N SER A 17 -0.33 -15.51 9.29
CA SER A 17 -1.43 -14.58 9.43
C SER A 17 -0.92 -13.26 8.86
N ASN A 18 -1.80 -12.58 8.17
CA ASN A 18 -1.57 -11.47 7.25
C ASN A 18 -1.10 -10.17 7.95
N GLU A 19 -0.25 -10.28 8.97
CA GLU A 19 -0.02 -9.32 10.04
C GLU A 19 1.47 -9.02 10.18
N SER A 20 2.08 -8.36 9.20
CA SER A 20 3.42 -7.72 9.36
C SER A 20 3.78 -6.70 8.27
N ARG A 21 2.88 -6.27 7.40
CA ARG A 21 3.14 -5.13 6.49
C ARG A 21 1.96 -4.18 6.41
N MET A 22 1.50 -3.67 7.55
CA MET A 22 0.75 -2.41 7.54
C MET A 22 1.71 -1.28 7.84
N PHE A 23 2.37 -0.81 6.79
CA PHE A 23 3.00 0.48 6.86
C PHE A 23 1.92 1.54 7.13
N SER A 24 2.16 2.43 8.09
CA SER A 24 1.26 3.55 8.32
C SER A 24 1.48 4.57 7.19
N LEU A 25 0.65 4.49 6.16
CA LEU A 25 0.68 5.42 5.03
C LEU A 25 0.01 6.74 5.42
N LYS A 26 0.70 7.85 5.19
CA LYS A 26 0.20 9.21 5.45
C LYS A 26 0.43 10.12 4.22
N PRO A 27 -0.35 11.19 4.05
CA PRO A 27 -0.04 12.23 3.07
C PRO A 27 1.42 12.70 3.17
N GLY A 28 2.03 12.98 2.02
CA GLY A 28 3.45 13.34 1.87
C GLY A 28 4.41 12.15 1.92
N THR A 29 3.94 10.91 2.14
CA THR A 29 4.82 9.73 2.12
C THR A 29 5.27 9.44 0.69
N THR A 30 6.57 9.26 0.49
CA THR A 30 7.10 8.68 -0.75
C THR A 30 6.99 7.15 -0.71
N ALA A 31 6.44 6.55 -1.76
CA ALA A 31 6.26 5.10 -1.86
C ALA A 31 6.55 4.60 -3.29
N ILE A 32 6.89 3.32 -3.41
CA ILE A 32 6.91 2.60 -4.69
C ILE A 32 5.59 1.84 -4.85
N ILE A 33 5.04 1.89 -6.06
CA ILE A 33 3.92 1.03 -6.44
C ILE A 33 4.45 -0.39 -6.70
N ILE A 34 4.09 -1.34 -5.85
CA ILE A 34 4.59 -2.74 -5.91
C ILE A 34 3.56 -3.72 -6.49
N GLY A 35 2.35 -3.26 -6.79
CA GLY A 35 1.29 -4.10 -7.35
C GLY A 35 0.24 -3.27 -8.06
N ALA A 36 -0.68 -3.95 -8.75
CA ALA A 36 -1.79 -3.27 -9.40
C ALA A 36 -3.01 -4.17 -9.59
N ARG A 37 -4.18 -3.55 -9.40
CA ARG A 37 -5.49 -4.00 -9.91
C ARG A 37 -6.28 -2.75 -10.30
N THR A 38 -5.80 -2.07 -11.33
CA THR A 38 -6.35 -0.81 -11.85
C THR A 38 -6.59 -0.92 -13.36
N ALA A 39 -7.37 0.01 -13.92
CA ALA A 39 -7.62 0.07 -15.37
C ALA A 39 -6.34 0.32 -16.20
N ALA A 40 -5.33 0.98 -15.63
CA ALA A 40 -4.01 1.17 -16.25
C ALA A 40 -3.15 -0.11 -16.30
N GLY A 41 -3.67 -1.24 -15.81
CA GLY A 41 -2.93 -2.50 -15.75
C GLY A 41 -1.70 -2.38 -14.85
N ARG A 42 -0.54 -2.81 -15.37
CA ARG A 42 0.74 -2.86 -14.64
C ARG A 42 1.67 -1.67 -14.93
N ALA A 43 1.22 -0.67 -15.69
CA ALA A 43 2.06 0.41 -16.20
C ALA A 43 2.76 1.25 -15.12
N ASN A 44 2.17 1.33 -13.93
CA ASN A 44 2.72 2.13 -12.83
C ASN A 44 3.55 1.31 -11.83
N ILE A 45 3.66 -0.01 -11.97
CA ILE A 45 4.47 -0.83 -11.06
C ILE A 45 5.94 -0.45 -11.17
N GLY A 46 6.62 -0.33 -10.02
CA GLY A 46 8.02 0.06 -9.90
C GLY A 46 8.24 1.57 -9.84
N LYS A 47 7.20 2.38 -10.08
CA LYS A 47 7.33 3.83 -10.06
C LYS A 47 7.23 4.38 -8.64
N SER A 48 8.10 5.35 -8.34
CA SER A 48 8.05 6.13 -7.10
C SER A 48 6.99 7.21 -7.21
N VAL A 49 6.21 7.38 -6.16
CA VAL A 49 5.10 8.34 -6.06
C VAL A 49 5.05 8.98 -4.69
N GLU A 50 4.41 10.15 -4.63
CA GLU A 50 4.05 10.79 -3.37
C GLU A 50 2.56 10.56 -3.08
N LEU A 51 2.23 10.22 -1.84
CA LEU A 51 0.86 10.05 -1.39
C LEU A 51 0.24 11.42 -1.12
N PHE A 52 -0.82 11.77 -1.84
CA PHE A 52 -1.50 13.06 -1.62
C PHE A 52 -2.64 12.93 -0.61
N ALA A 53 -3.62 12.06 -0.89
CA ALA A 53 -4.78 11.89 -0.03
C ALA A 53 -5.32 10.46 -0.11
N LEU A 54 -5.80 9.94 1.02
CA LEU A 54 -6.64 8.74 1.05
C LEU A 54 -8.09 9.19 0.93
N ILE A 55 -8.80 8.64 -0.06
CA ILE A 55 -10.19 9.00 -0.36
C ILE A 55 -11.05 7.78 -0.04
N ASN A 56 -12.03 7.94 0.86
CA ASN A 56 -12.99 6.90 1.16
C ASN A 56 -14.14 6.89 0.12
N PRO A 57 -14.84 5.75 -0.06
CA PRO A 57 -16.04 5.71 -0.90
C PRO A 57 -17.04 6.80 -0.51
N GLY A 58 -17.51 7.57 -1.49
CA GLY A 58 -18.42 8.71 -1.31
C GLY A 58 -17.74 10.04 -0.98
N GLU A 59 -16.42 10.04 -0.76
CA GLU A 59 -15.68 11.27 -0.51
C GLU A 59 -15.19 11.92 -1.81
N ARG A 60 -14.89 13.21 -1.69
CA ARG A 60 -14.35 14.03 -2.77
C ARG A 60 -13.01 14.61 -2.36
N CYS A 61 -12.09 14.70 -3.31
CA CYS A 61 -10.84 15.44 -3.14
C CYS A 61 -10.56 16.32 -4.37
N LEU A 62 -9.93 17.47 -4.14
CA LEU A 62 -9.36 18.24 -5.23
C LEU A 62 -8.10 17.53 -5.73
N ASN A 63 -8.07 17.14 -7.00
CA ASN A 63 -6.88 16.54 -7.59
C ASN A 63 -5.80 17.63 -7.78
N PRO A 64 -4.62 17.49 -7.15
CA PRO A 64 -3.60 18.53 -7.16
C PRO A 64 -2.93 18.73 -8.52
N VAL A 65 -3.08 17.77 -9.45
CA VAL A 65 -2.42 17.81 -10.77
C VAL A 65 -3.25 18.58 -11.78
N ASN A 66 -4.57 18.40 -11.79
CA ASN A 66 -5.46 18.99 -12.81
C ASN A 66 -6.51 19.95 -12.23
N GLY A 67 -6.59 20.12 -10.91
CA GLY A 67 -7.56 20.99 -10.25
C GLY A 67 -9.00 20.50 -10.31
N VAL A 68 -9.25 19.26 -10.73
CA VAL A 68 -10.61 18.69 -10.83
C VAL A 68 -11.03 18.09 -9.49
N MET A 69 -12.25 18.39 -9.06
CA MET A 69 -12.86 17.71 -7.92
C MET A 69 -13.18 16.26 -8.30
N THR A 70 -12.45 15.31 -7.73
CA THR A 70 -12.63 13.88 -7.99
C THR A 70 -13.44 13.25 -6.86
N GLU A 71 -14.50 12.55 -7.21
CA GLU A 71 -15.33 11.77 -6.29
C GLU A 71 -15.00 10.28 -6.41
N LEU A 72 -14.74 9.61 -5.30
CA LEU A 72 -14.73 8.15 -5.28
C LEU A 72 -16.18 7.68 -5.14
N ALA A 73 -16.64 6.85 -6.08
CA ALA A 73 -18.00 6.33 -6.06
C ALA A 73 -18.35 5.69 -4.70
N ALA A 74 -19.56 5.94 -4.19
CA ALA A 74 -19.99 5.49 -2.87
C ALA A 74 -20.05 3.95 -2.73
N ASP A 75 -20.21 3.24 -3.85
CA ASP A 75 -20.20 1.78 -3.92
C ASP A 75 -18.80 1.20 -4.17
N ALA A 76 -17.76 2.03 -4.20
CA ALA A 76 -16.39 1.57 -4.35
C ALA A 76 -16.03 0.61 -3.20
N PRO A 77 -15.39 -0.54 -3.49
CA PRO A 77 -15.20 -1.60 -2.51
C PRO A 77 -14.17 -1.28 -1.41
N ARG A 78 -13.43 -0.18 -1.52
CA ARG A 78 -12.37 0.26 -0.60
C ARG A 78 -11.92 1.67 -0.92
N ALA A 79 -11.26 2.30 0.05
CA ALA A 79 -10.57 3.57 -0.12
C ALA A 79 -9.40 3.45 -1.12
N LEU A 80 -9.07 4.56 -1.78
CA LEU A 80 -7.95 4.65 -2.72
C LEU A 80 -7.06 5.84 -2.35
N TRP A 81 -5.74 5.62 -2.44
CA TRP A 81 -4.78 6.70 -2.41
C TRP A 81 -4.76 7.39 -3.78
N LEU A 82 -4.97 8.71 -3.77
CA LEU A 82 -4.51 9.57 -4.85
C LEU A 82 -3.01 9.77 -4.66
N VAL A 83 -2.24 9.32 -5.64
CA VAL A 83 -0.78 9.46 -5.66
C VAL A 83 -0.36 10.34 -6.83
N THR A 84 0.75 11.06 -6.68
CA THR A 84 1.32 11.94 -7.71
C THR A 84 2.74 11.50 -8.07
N GLY A 85 3.16 11.80 -9.30
CA GLY A 85 4.48 11.46 -9.83
C GLY A 85 4.43 11.14 -11.33
N ASP A 86 5.45 10.46 -11.84
CA ASP A 86 5.47 9.99 -13.24
C ASP A 86 4.57 8.75 -13.43
N VAL A 87 3.28 8.87 -13.18
CA VAL A 87 2.28 7.81 -13.32
C VAL A 87 1.19 8.20 -14.30
N SER A 88 0.44 7.22 -14.77
CA SER A 88 -0.74 7.47 -15.61
C SER A 88 -2.00 6.77 -15.10
N THR A 89 -3.13 7.37 -15.42
CA THR A 89 -4.46 6.76 -15.22
C THR A 89 -4.77 5.78 -16.36
N GLY A 90 -5.82 4.95 -16.18
CA GLY A 90 -6.30 4.06 -17.24
C GLY A 90 -6.84 4.81 -18.46
N GLU A 91 -7.20 6.08 -18.29
CA GLU A 91 -7.73 6.97 -19.33
C GLU A 91 -6.61 7.77 -20.04
N GLY A 92 -5.34 7.54 -19.68
CA GLY A 92 -4.20 8.18 -20.30
C GLY A 92 -3.84 9.56 -19.73
N GLN A 93 -4.50 10.04 -18.69
CA GLN A 93 -4.03 11.23 -17.97
C GLN A 93 -2.73 10.93 -17.23
N HIS A 94 -1.78 11.87 -17.25
CA HIS A 94 -0.46 11.75 -16.64
C HIS A 94 -0.35 12.58 -15.36
N GLY A 95 0.56 12.18 -14.47
CA GLY A 95 0.90 12.94 -13.26
C GLY A 95 0.26 12.42 -11.98
N PHE A 96 -0.80 11.62 -12.08
CA PHE A 96 -1.49 11.03 -10.93
C PHE A 96 -2.08 9.65 -11.23
N ALA A 97 -2.38 8.90 -10.18
CA ALA A 97 -3.12 7.64 -10.25
C ALA A 97 -3.87 7.36 -8.95
N PHE A 98 -4.85 6.46 -9.01
CA PHE A 98 -5.50 5.90 -7.83
C PHE A 98 -4.96 4.51 -7.54
N VAL A 99 -4.41 4.33 -6.34
CA VAL A 99 -3.71 3.10 -5.92
C VAL A 99 -4.26 2.63 -4.58
N ARG A 100 -4.34 1.32 -4.39
CA ARG A 100 -4.76 0.77 -3.09
C ARG A 100 -3.58 0.74 -2.14
N ALA A 101 -3.84 0.84 -0.84
CA ALA A 101 -2.80 0.82 0.18
C ALA A 101 -1.92 -0.45 0.11
N GLU A 102 -2.51 -1.63 -0.15
CA GLU A 102 -1.76 -2.90 -0.24
C GLU A 102 -0.77 -2.97 -1.42
N TYR A 103 -0.83 -2.02 -2.34
CA TYR A 103 0.08 -1.92 -3.50
C TYR A 103 1.13 -0.82 -3.35
N LEU A 104 1.21 -0.19 -2.18
CA LEU A 104 2.18 0.86 -1.88
C LEU A 104 3.19 0.35 -0.86
N MET A 105 4.47 0.44 -1.20
CA MET A 105 5.57 0.19 -0.28
C MET A 105 6.26 1.54 0.01
N PRO A 106 6.15 2.08 1.22
CA PRO A 106 6.81 3.34 1.55
C PRO A 106 8.33 3.20 1.47
N LEU A 107 8.99 4.31 1.14
CA LEU A 107 10.45 4.39 1.01
C LEU A 107 11.14 5.02 2.22
N THR A 108 10.39 5.58 3.19
CA THR A 108 10.96 6.20 4.39
C THR A 108 10.77 5.33 5.64
N PRO A 109 11.74 5.35 6.59
CA PRO A 109 11.63 4.63 7.87
C PRO A 109 10.43 5.06 8.70
N ASP A 110 9.96 6.30 8.49
CA ASP A 110 8.80 6.88 9.16
C ASP A 110 7.45 6.29 8.74
N ALA A 111 7.45 5.26 7.92
CA ALA A 111 6.27 4.48 7.59
C ALA A 111 6.30 3.08 8.22
N LEU A 112 7.41 2.69 8.86
CA LEU A 112 7.49 1.48 9.67
C LEU A 112 6.56 1.63 10.89
N PRO A 113 5.87 0.56 11.31
CA PRO A 113 5.17 0.52 12.60
C PRO A 113 6.10 0.96 13.73
N ALA A 114 5.56 1.59 14.77
CA ALA A 114 6.35 2.13 15.88
C ALA A 114 7.29 1.09 16.53
N GLU A 115 6.84 -0.16 16.58
CA GLU A 115 7.61 -1.30 17.11
C GLU A 115 8.89 -1.56 16.30
N GLU A 116 8.82 -1.45 14.98
CA GLU A 116 9.95 -1.71 14.09
C GLU A 116 10.91 -0.50 14.03
N ARG A 117 10.42 0.72 14.28
CA ARG A 117 11.29 1.89 14.50
C ARG A 117 12.09 1.79 15.80
N ALA A 118 11.47 1.29 16.87
CA ALA A 118 12.15 1.12 18.15
C ALA A 118 13.33 0.14 18.05
N ALA A 119 13.23 -0.88 17.19
CA ALA A 119 14.29 -1.85 16.96
C ALA A 119 15.50 -1.31 16.15
N LEU A 120 15.35 -0.19 15.44
CA LEU A 120 16.44 0.42 14.64
C LEU A 120 17.30 1.42 15.45
N VAL A 121 16.89 1.76 16.67
CA VAL A 121 17.59 2.69 17.57
C VAL A 121 18.22 1.95 18.76
N GLY A 122 18.17 0.61 18.76
CA GLY A 122 18.75 -0.27 19.79
C GLY A 122 20.15 -0.78 19.46
#